data_AF-A0A068QRZ6-F1
#
_entry.id   AF-A0A068QRZ6-F1
#
_cell.length_a   1.000
_cell.length_b   1.000
_cell.length_c   1.000
_cell.angle_alpha   90.00
_cell.angle_beta   90.00
_cell.angle_gamma   90.00
#
_symmetry.space_group_name_H-M   'P 1'
#
loop_
_entity.id
_entity.type
_entity.pdbx_description
1 polymer ?
#
loop_
_entity_poly.entity_id
_entity_poly.type
_entity_poly.pdbx_seq_one_letter_code
_entity_poly.pdbx_strand_id
1 'polypeptide(L)'
;MRLIRVYPDSSVFSEPHRKAPGKTRLTIVSHGYRHRLGVPRIKMDGRFYDPQQIARFIPAWTLITSLYSVRLIACYSADPDSNNKYTQHWGEELDRSSSFGSQLSRHLKNVYVRAYAGNLVTSRPDDEAMWNYFMVGGEKAFAYVSNQCFRIFKNEPDYHCVVFFNGEIVKERYSIQAVSELGLVRV
;
A
#
# COMPACT_ATOMS: atom_id res chain seq x y z
N MET A 1 -9.64 -13.00 6.94
CA MET A 1 -8.32 -12.36 7.05
C MET A 1 -7.52 -13.11 8.10
N ARG A 2 -6.25 -13.41 7.84
CA ARG A 2 -5.31 -14.05 8.78
C ARG A 2 -4.19 -13.06 9.08
N LEU A 3 -3.97 -12.76 10.35
CA LEU A 3 -2.84 -11.94 10.79
C LEU A 3 -1.53 -12.73 10.63
N ILE A 4 -0.47 -12.07 10.18
CA ILE A 4 0.83 -12.70 9.89
C ILE A 4 1.93 -12.10 10.78
N ARG A 5 1.99 -10.77 10.87
CA ARG A 5 2.93 -10.03 11.73
C ARG A 5 2.27 -8.75 12.23
N VAL A 6 2.60 -8.39 13.47
CA VAL A 6 2.26 -7.11 14.09
C VAL A 6 3.56 -6.48 14.58
N TYR A 7 3.70 -5.20 14.32
CA TYR A 7 4.73 -4.33 14.86
C TYR A 7 4.04 -3.14 15.52
N PRO A 8 4.76 -2.34 16.33
CA PRO A 8 4.17 -1.15 16.95
C PRO A 8 3.54 -0.18 15.94
N ASP A 9 4.11 -0.03 14.74
CA ASP A 9 3.71 0.95 13.72
C ASP A 9 3.23 0.33 12.39
N SER A 10 3.08 -0.99 12.34
CA SER A 10 2.74 -1.69 11.09
C SER A 10 2.15 -3.08 11.31
N SER A 11 1.48 -3.61 10.30
CA SER A 11 0.89 -4.95 10.35
C SER A 11 0.78 -5.59 8.97
N VAL A 12 0.81 -6.92 8.96
CA VAL A 12 0.76 -7.74 7.76
C VAL A 12 -0.34 -8.79 7.89
N PHE A 13 -1.19 -8.86 6.88
CA PHE A 13 -2.33 -9.79 6.84
C PHE A 13 -2.35 -10.57 5.52
N SER A 14 -2.80 -11.81 5.58
CA SER A 14 -3.14 -12.61 4.40
C SER A 14 -4.65 -12.80 4.29
N GLU A 15 -5.18 -12.72 3.08
CA GLU A 15 -6.61 -12.85 2.81
C GLU A 15 -6.83 -13.64 1.52
N PRO A 16 -7.91 -14.44 1.40
CA PRO A 16 -8.31 -14.98 0.11
C PRO A 16 -8.55 -13.86 -0.91
N HIS A 17 -8.10 -14.06 -2.15
CA HIS A 17 -8.33 -13.09 -3.21
C HIS A 17 -9.77 -13.20 -3.74
N ARG A 18 -10.56 -12.13 -3.57
CA ARG A 18 -12.01 -12.12 -3.90
C ARG A 18 -12.34 -12.46 -5.36
N LYS A 19 -11.41 -12.25 -6.30
CA LYS A 19 -11.65 -12.45 -7.74
C LYS A 19 -10.83 -13.60 -8.35
N ALA A 20 -10.01 -14.26 -7.56
CA ALA A 20 -9.14 -15.34 -8.04
C ALA A 20 -9.20 -16.49 -7.02
N PRO A 21 -10.12 -17.46 -7.22
CA PRO A 21 -10.26 -18.61 -6.33
C PRO A 21 -8.93 -19.35 -6.14
N GLY A 22 -8.67 -19.82 -4.91
CA GLY A 22 -7.42 -20.49 -4.55
C GLY A 22 -6.18 -19.58 -4.46
N LYS A 23 -6.32 -18.29 -4.77
CA LYS A 23 -5.23 -17.31 -4.64
C LYS A 23 -5.38 -16.43 -3.40
N THR A 24 -4.27 -15.83 -2.98
CA THR A 24 -4.19 -14.98 -1.81
C THR A 24 -3.86 -13.53 -2.17
N ARG A 25 -4.27 -12.62 -1.29
CA ARG A 25 -3.83 -11.23 -1.21
C ARG A 25 -3.06 -11.06 0.09
N LEU A 26 -1.87 -10.49 -0.01
CA LEU A 26 -1.14 -9.99 1.14
C LEU A 26 -1.44 -8.49 1.32
N THR A 27 -1.85 -8.07 2.50
CA THR A 27 -2.06 -6.67 2.85
C THR A 27 -0.97 -6.25 3.83
N ILE A 28 -0.22 -5.20 3.48
CA ILE A 28 0.82 -4.58 4.32
C ILE A 28 0.32 -3.19 4.68
N VAL A 29 0.22 -2.90 5.98
CA VAL A 29 -0.16 -1.58 6.50
C VAL A 29 1.03 -1.01 7.24
N SER A 30 1.50 0.16 6.82
CA SER A 30 2.75 0.75 7.28
C SER A 30 2.76 2.25 6.96
N HIS A 31 3.63 3.01 7.62
CA HIS A 31 3.87 4.40 7.23
C HIS A 31 4.65 4.45 5.93
N GLY A 32 4.17 5.26 4.99
CA GLY A 32 4.89 5.54 3.76
C GLY A 32 5.47 6.95 3.79
N TYR A 33 6.65 7.10 3.22
CA TYR A 33 7.37 8.37 3.20
C TYR A 33 7.72 8.74 1.77
N ARG A 34 7.79 10.05 1.51
CA ARG A 34 8.37 10.56 0.27
C ARG A 34 9.82 10.08 0.13
N HIS A 35 10.30 10.08 -1.11
CA HIS A 35 11.64 9.63 -1.46
C HIS A 35 12.70 10.38 -0.65
N ARG A 36 13.70 9.64 -0.16
CA ARG A 36 14.90 10.22 0.46
C ARG A 36 16.10 9.72 -0.31
N LEU A 37 16.86 10.64 -0.92
CA LEU A 37 17.96 10.33 -1.83
C LEU A 37 17.52 9.47 -3.03
N GLY A 38 16.32 9.74 -3.56
CA GLY A 38 15.75 9.04 -4.73
C GLY A 38 15.31 7.60 -4.49
N VAL A 39 15.29 7.14 -3.23
CA VAL A 39 14.82 5.79 -2.87
C VAL A 39 13.48 5.92 -2.12
N PRO A 40 12.40 5.28 -2.60
CA PRO A 40 11.14 5.24 -1.88
C PRO A 40 11.26 4.31 -0.67
N ARG A 41 10.65 4.68 0.47
CA ARG A 41 10.76 3.90 1.71
C ARG A 41 9.43 3.82 2.46
N ILE A 42 9.21 2.69 3.11
CA ILE A 42 8.16 2.52 4.12
C ILE A 42 8.80 2.28 5.49
N LYS A 43 8.11 2.60 6.58
CA LYS A 43 8.59 2.38 7.94
C LYS A 43 7.81 1.28 8.62
N MET A 44 8.54 0.29 9.12
CA MET A 44 8.02 -0.83 9.90
C MET A 44 8.96 -1.09 11.06
N ASP A 45 8.41 -1.29 12.25
CA ASP A 45 9.15 -1.55 13.49
C ASP A 45 10.21 -0.48 13.78
N GLY A 46 9.87 0.78 13.56
CA GLY A 46 10.82 1.89 13.76
C GLY A 46 11.89 2.02 12.66
N ARG A 47 11.97 1.10 11.69
CA ARG A 47 13.01 1.04 10.66
C ARG A 47 12.46 1.33 9.28
N PHE A 48 13.29 1.90 8.41
CA PHE A 48 12.95 2.16 7.01
C PHE A 48 13.39 1.00 6.12
N TYR A 49 12.49 0.59 5.22
CA TYR A 49 12.73 -0.45 4.23
C TYR A 49 12.48 0.06 2.82
N ASP A 50 13.34 -0.37 1.89
CA ASP A 50 13.15 -0.18 0.46
C ASP A 50 12.30 -1.32 -0.17
N PRO A 51 11.90 -1.20 -1.45
CA PRO A 51 11.09 -2.22 -2.13
C PRO A 51 11.74 -3.60 -2.19
N GLN A 52 13.07 -3.68 -2.37
CA GLN A 52 13.80 -4.93 -2.48
C GLN A 52 13.81 -5.67 -1.15
N GLN A 53 14.04 -4.95 -0.04
CA GLN A 53 14.02 -5.49 1.30
C GLN A 53 12.64 -6.05 1.65
N ILE A 54 11.57 -5.32 1.34
CA ILE A 54 10.19 -5.82 1.53
C ILE A 54 9.93 -7.07 0.69
N ALA A 55 10.37 -7.09 -0.58
CA ALA A 55 10.22 -8.27 -1.43
C ALA A 55 10.87 -9.53 -0.83
N ARG A 56 12.01 -9.38 -0.13
CA ARG A 56 12.70 -10.49 0.56
C ARG A 56 11.92 -11.01 1.78
N PHE A 57 11.08 -10.20 2.42
CA PHE A 57 10.28 -10.64 3.56
C PHE A 57 9.00 -11.37 3.15
N ILE A 58 8.44 -11.08 1.98
CA ILE A 58 7.15 -11.62 1.53
C ILE A 58 7.08 -13.15 1.52
N PRO A 59 8.11 -13.90 1.09
CA PRO A 59 8.10 -15.38 1.18
C PRO A 59 7.93 -15.92 2.60
N ALA A 60 8.37 -15.18 3.63
CA ALA A 60 8.16 -15.56 5.03
C ALA A 60 6.74 -15.21 5.53
N TRP A 61 6.00 -14.38 4.80
CA TRP A 61 4.65 -13.95 5.16
C TRP A 61 3.54 -14.71 4.43
N THR A 62 3.83 -15.24 3.24
CA THR A 62 2.84 -15.96 2.42
C THR A 62 3.48 -16.89 1.40
N LEU A 63 2.72 -17.89 0.93
CA LEU A 63 3.14 -18.77 -0.14
C LEU A 63 3.09 -18.05 -1.50
N ILE A 64 4.27 -17.79 -2.07
CA ILE A 64 4.45 -17.05 -3.33
C ILE A 64 3.64 -17.66 -4.48
N THR A 65 3.58 -18.98 -4.61
CA THR A 65 2.82 -19.68 -5.68
C THR A 65 1.31 -19.40 -5.64
N SER A 66 0.79 -19.07 -4.47
CA SER A 66 -0.61 -18.69 -4.26
C SER A 66 -0.84 -17.18 -4.28
N LEU A 67 0.21 -16.37 -4.19
CA LEU A 67 0.10 -14.92 -4.07
C LEU A 67 -0.30 -14.29 -5.40
N TYR A 68 -1.47 -13.67 -5.43
CA TYR A 68 -1.98 -12.97 -6.61
C TYR A 68 -1.76 -11.47 -6.53
N SER A 69 -1.84 -10.90 -5.32
CA SER A 69 -1.65 -9.47 -5.15
C SER A 69 -1.09 -9.08 -3.80
N VAL A 70 -0.33 -7.99 -3.78
CA VAL A 70 0.02 -7.23 -2.58
C VAL A 70 -0.83 -5.96 -2.57
N ARG A 71 -1.45 -5.66 -1.43
CA ARG A 71 -2.04 -4.34 -1.14
C ARG A 71 -1.14 -3.65 -0.13
N LEU A 72 -0.38 -2.67 -0.61
CA LEU A 72 0.47 -1.81 0.20
C LEU A 72 -0.32 -0.57 0.61
N ILE A 73 -0.70 -0.50 1.88
CA ILE A 73 -1.36 0.67 2.47
C ILE A 73 -0.28 1.48 3.18
N ALA A 74 0.32 2.39 2.42
CA ALA A 74 1.36 3.31 2.89
C ALA A 74 1.28 4.62 2.08
N CYS A 75 1.39 5.76 2.74
CA CYS A 75 1.33 7.09 2.10
C CYS A 75 2.43 7.22 1.03
N TYR A 76 2.15 7.93 -0.06
CA TYR A 76 3.11 8.22 -1.12
C TYR A 76 3.74 6.97 -1.78
N SER A 77 3.20 5.77 -1.53
CA SER A 77 3.78 4.51 -2.03
C SER A 77 3.67 4.32 -3.54
N ALA A 78 2.77 5.06 -4.19
CA ALA A 78 2.72 5.15 -5.65
C ALA A 78 3.37 6.41 -6.20
N ASP A 79 3.87 7.33 -5.36
CA ASP A 79 4.46 8.58 -5.84
C ASP A 79 5.83 8.34 -6.48
N PRO A 80 6.11 8.98 -7.63
CA PRO A 80 7.44 8.94 -8.24
C PRO A 80 8.44 9.75 -7.40
N ASP A 81 9.72 9.56 -7.70
CA ASP A 81 10.78 10.38 -7.11
C ASP A 81 10.59 11.86 -7.47
N SER A 82 10.50 12.71 -6.45
CA SER A 82 10.37 14.17 -6.61
C SER A 82 11.61 14.84 -7.22
N ASN A 83 12.77 14.15 -7.25
CA ASN A 83 13.95 14.65 -7.97
C ASN A 83 13.82 14.53 -9.49
N ASN A 84 12.83 13.77 -9.98
CA ASN A 84 12.47 13.79 -11.38
C ASN A 84 11.66 15.07 -11.64
N LYS A 85 12.36 16.15 -12.03
CA LYS A 85 11.81 17.50 -12.28
C LYS A 85 10.70 17.59 -13.35
N TYR A 86 10.24 16.46 -13.89
CA TYR A 86 9.40 16.39 -15.08
C TYR A 86 7.94 16.02 -14.83
N THR A 87 7.47 15.74 -13.61
CA THR A 87 6.12 15.16 -13.46
C THR A 87 5.20 15.87 -12.47
N GLN A 88 5.40 17.16 -12.18
CA GLN A 88 4.42 17.96 -11.40
C GLN A 88 3.42 18.74 -12.27
N HIS A 89 3.30 18.41 -13.56
CA HIS A 89 2.26 18.96 -14.41
C HIS A 89 1.07 18.01 -14.50
N TRP A 90 -0.04 18.45 -13.91
CA TRP A 90 -1.36 17.81 -14.01
C TRP A 90 -1.73 17.62 -15.49
N GLY A 91 -1.73 16.39 -15.98
CA GLY A 91 -2.15 16.05 -17.35
C GLY A 91 -1.13 15.29 -18.20
N GLU A 92 0.14 15.20 -17.78
CA GLU A 92 1.11 14.27 -18.38
C GLU A 92 1.13 12.94 -17.64
N GLU A 93 1.35 11.85 -18.36
CA GLU A 93 1.45 10.49 -17.80
C GLU A 93 2.62 10.47 -16.80
N LEU A 94 2.29 10.59 -15.51
CA LEU A 94 3.27 10.59 -14.43
C LEU A 94 4.05 9.28 -14.50
N ASP A 95 5.34 9.35 -14.83
CA ASP A 95 6.21 8.18 -14.79
C ASP A 95 6.39 7.71 -13.34
N ARG A 96 5.53 6.79 -12.90
CA ARG A 96 5.58 6.15 -11.58
C ARG A 96 6.54 4.96 -11.56
N SER A 97 7.40 4.77 -12.56
CA SER A 97 8.42 3.71 -12.61
C SER A 97 9.35 3.73 -11.40
N SER A 98 9.58 4.90 -10.81
CA SER A 98 10.42 5.10 -9.62
C SER A 98 9.67 4.86 -8.30
N SER A 99 8.34 4.75 -8.31
CA SER A 99 7.54 4.59 -7.09
C SER A 99 7.83 3.30 -6.33
N PHE A 100 7.53 3.27 -5.02
CA PHE A 100 7.67 2.06 -4.20
C PHE A 100 6.87 0.90 -4.81
N GLY A 101 5.61 1.16 -5.18
CA GLY A 101 4.70 0.16 -5.73
C GLY A 101 5.20 -0.44 -7.03
N SER A 102 5.72 0.38 -7.96
CA SER A 102 6.32 -0.10 -9.21
C SER A 102 7.54 -0.98 -8.92
N GLN A 103 8.50 -0.47 -8.14
CA GLN A 103 9.73 -1.21 -7.84
C GLN A 103 9.45 -2.54 -7.12
N LEU A 104 8.52 -2.54 -6.15
CA LEU A 104 8.11 -3.77 -5.47
C LEU A 104 7.50 -4.77 -6.46
N SER A 105 6.68 -4.30 -7.41
CA SER A 105 6.09 -5.15 -8.44
C SER A 105 7.12 -5.75 -9.39
N ARG A 106 8.24 -5.06 -9.67
CA ARG A 106 9.37 -5.64 -10.44
C ARG A 106 10.04 -6.80 -9.71
N HIS A 107 10.18 -6.69 -8.38
CA HIS A 107 10.76 -7.76 -7.57
C HIS A 107 9.80 -8.95 -7.39
N LEU A 108 8.48 -8.70 -7.41
CA LEU A 108 7.44 -9.72 -7.29
C LEU A 108 6.85 -10.06 -8.66
N LYS A 109 7.61 -10.79 -9.48
CA LYS A 109 7.17 -11.16 -10.83
C LYS A 109 5.79 -11.83 -10.81
N ASN A 110 4.93 -11.41 -11.71
CA ASN A 110 3.56 -11.90 -11.90
C ASN A 110 2.63 -11.70 -10.68
N VAL A 111 2.94 -10.72 -9.82
CA VAL A 111 2.09 -10.33 -8.69
C VAL A 111 1.65 -8.89 -8.87
N TYR A 112 0.34 -8.65 -8.75
CA TYR A 112 -0.19 -7.29 -8.77
C TYR A 112 0.16 -6.56 -7.47
N VAL A 113 0.68 -5.34 -7.57
CA VAL A 113 0.93 -4.49 -6.39
C VAL A 113 -0.02 -3.30 -6.45
N ARG A 114 -0.94 -3.22 -5.48
CA ARG A 114 -1.76 -2.02 -5.26
C ARG A 114 -1.06 -1.11 -4.27
N ALA A 115 -0.80 0.11 -4.68
CA ALA A 115 -0.21 1.17 -3.85
C ALA A 115 -1.03 2.46 -3.99
N TYR A 116 -0.63 3.50 -3.28
CA TYR A 116 -1.41 4.73 -3.17
C TYR A 116 -0.53 5.97 -3.29
N ALA A 117 -1.01 6.92 -4.07
CA ALA A 117 -0.41 8.23 -4.22
C ALA A 117 -0.98 9.19 -3.17
N GLY A 118 -0.17 10.17 -2.77
CA GLY A 118 -0.54 11.15 -1.75
C GLY A 118 -0.68 10.59 -0.34
N ASN A 119 -1.34 11.36 0.52
CA ASN A 119 -1.53 10.98 1.92
C ASN A 119 -2.71 10.00 2.07
N LEU A 120 -2.55 9.00 2.93
CA LEU A 120 -3.61 8.05 3.28
C LEU A 120 -4.15 8.34 4.66
N VAL A 121 -5.47 8.50 4.75
CA VAL A 121 -6.17 8.51 6.02
C VAL A 121 -6.93 7.20 6.18
N THR A 122 -6.78 6.56 7.35
CA THR A 122 -7.50 5.34 7.69
C THR A 122 -8.26 5.50 8.99
N SER A 123 -9.42 4.85 9.14
CA SER A 123 -10.24 4.88 10.37
C SER A 123 -9.75 3.92 11.46
N ARG A 124 -8.54 3.36 11.31
CA ARG A 124 -8.00 2.44 12.30
C ARG A 124 -7.62 3.24 13.56
N PRO A 125 -7.77 2.67 14.77
CA PRO A 125 -7.14 3.25 15.96
C PRO A 125 -5.66 3.53 15.69
N ASP A 126 -5.10 4.54 16.33
CA ASP A 126 -3.68 4.86 16.16
C ASP A 126 -2.78 3.66 16.50
N ASP A 127 -1.52 3.79 16.12
CA ASP A 127 -0.52 2.73 16.28
C ASP A 127 -0.37 2.26 17.73
N GLU A 128 -0.43 3.18 18.69
CA GLU A 128 -0.33 2.87 20.11
C GLU A 128 -1.54 2.07 20.60
N ALA A 129 -2.75 2.50 20.27
CA ALA A 129 -3.98 1.78 20.59
C ALA A 129 -4.00 0.39 19.95
N MET A 130 -3.60 0.30 18.67
CA MET A 130 -3.50 -0.98 17.96
C MET A 130 -2.47 -1.91 18.61
N TRP A 131 -1.31 -1.38 19.01
CA TRP A 131 -0.28 -2.14 19.71
C TRP A 131 -0.78 -2.63 21.09
N ASN A 132 -1.48 -1.79 21.84
CA ASN A 132 -2.07 -2.15 23.12
C ASN A 132 -3.11 -3.27 22.98
N TYR A 133 -3.97 -3.24 21.95
CA TYR A 133 -4.89 -4.35 21.66
C TYR A 133 -4.15 -5.68 21.42
N PHE A 134 -3.00 -5.63 20.73
CA PHE A 134 -2.16 -6.81 20.52
C PHE A 134 -1.50 -7.28 21.82
N MET A 135 -0.93 -6.37 22.61
CA MET A 135 -0.24 -6.71 23.86
C MET A 135 -1.17 -7.33 24.91
N VAL A 136 -2.43 -6.85 24.99
CA VAL A 136 -3.40 -7.34 25.98
C VAL A 136 -4.19 -8.56 25.47
N GLY A 137 -4.68 -8.50 24.22
CA GLY A 137 -5.62 -9.50 23.68
C GLY A 137 -5.03 -10.42 22.61
N GLY A 138 -3.74 -10.28 22.30
CA GLY A 138 -3.03 -11.06 21.30
C GLY A 138 -3.54 -10.85 19.87
N GLU A 139 -3.17 -11.79 19.00
CA GLU A 139 -3.48 -11.75 17.58
C GLU A 139 -4.98 -11.68 17.27
N LYS A 140 -5.81 -12.37 18.07
CA LYS A 140 -7.27 -12.44 17.85
C LYS A 140 -7.93 -11.07 18.07
N ALA A 141 -7.57 -10.37 19.13
CA ALA A 141 -8.10 -9.04 19.42
C ALA A 141 -7.68 -8.04 18.34
N PHE A 142 -6.39 -8.03 17.97
CA PHE A 142 -5.87 -7.17 16.91
C PHE A 142 -6.58 -7.41 15.57
N ALA A 143 -6.75 -8.67 15.18
CA ALA A 143 -7.44 -9.04 13.94
C ALA A 143 -8.92 -8.64 13.97
N TYR A 144 -9.59 -8.77 15.12
CA TYR A 144 -10.98 -8.33 15.30
C TYR A 144 -11.11 -6.82 15.08
N VAL A 145 -10.32 -6.01 15.80
CA VAL A 145 -10.32 -4.54 15.69
C VAL A 145 -9.95 -4.11 14.27
N SER A 146 -8.92 -4.73 13.68
CA SER A 146 -8.53 -4.47 12.29
C SER A 146 -9.69 -4.75 11.33
N ASN A 147 -10.41 -5.86 11.46
CA ASN A 147 -11.53 -6.17 10.56
C ASN A 147 -12.72 -5.22 10.71
N GLN A 148 -13.01 -4.75 11.93
CA GLN A 148 -14.17 -3.90 12.21
C GLN A 148 -13.90 -2.43 11.88
N CYS A 149 -12.72 -1.95 12.27
CA CYS A 149 -12.40 -0.52 12.27
C CYS A 149 -11.57 -0.10 11.06
N PHE A 150 -10.87 -1.00 10.37
CA PHE A 150 -9.98 -0.60 9.29
C PHE A 150 -10.76 -0.22 8.01
N ARG A 151 -10.80 1.07 7.70
CA ARG A 151 -11.28 1.61 6.41
C ARG A 151 -10.27 2.62 5.90
N ILE A 152 -10.10 2.67 4.58
CA ILE A 152 -9.36 3.74 3.89
C ILE A 152 -10.39 4.81 3.52
N PHE A 153 -10.18 6.05 3.95
CA PHE A 153 -11.00 7.17 3.52
C PHE A 153 -10.60 7.56 2.10
N LYS A 154 -11.58 7.51 1.18
CA LYS A 154 -11.36 7.72 -0.26
C LYS A 154 -11.72 9.12 -0.75
N ASN A 155 -12.14 9.99 0.17
CA ASN A 155 -12.58 11.36 -0.13
C ASN A 155 -11.48 12.38 0.15
N GLU A 156 -10.26 11.96 0.44
CA GLU A 156 -9.12 12.88 0.53
C GLU A 156 -8.71 13.31 -0.88
N PRO A 157 -8.57 14.62 -1.16
CA PRO A 157 -8.34 15.14 -2.52
C PRO A 157 -7.04 14.58 -3.14
N ASP A 158 -5.99 14.42 -2.35
CA ASP A 158 -4.67 13.97 -2.84
C ASP A 158 -4.54 12.44 -2.99
N TYR A 159 -5.55 11.68 -2.60
CA TYR A 159 -5.50 10.22 -2.62
C TYR A 159 -5.93 9.64 -3.98
N HIS A 160 -5.09 8.79 -4.55
CA HIS A 160 -5.53 7.86 -5.60
C HIS A 160 -4.79 6.53 -5.57
N CYS A 161 -5.47 5.50 -6.08
CA CYS A 161 -5.03 4.12 -6.04
C CYS A 161 -4.41 3.73 -7.39
N VAL A 162 -3.18 3.21 -7.35
CA VAL A 162 -2.46 2.73 -8.53
C VAL A 162 -2.21 1.23 -8.38
N VAL A 163 -2.38 0.47 -9.46
CA VAL A 163 -2.07 -0.96 -9.50
C VAL A 163 -0.97 -1.18 -10.51
N PHE A 164 0.10 -1.83 -10.04
CA PHE A 164 1.26 -2.19 -10.81
C PHE A 164 1.30 -3.70 -11.10
N PHE A 165 1.89 -4.07 -12.23
CA PHE A 165 2.20 -5.45 -12.58
C PHE A 165 3.54 -5.50 -13.32
N ASN A 166 4.51 -6.24 -12.77
CA ASN A 166 5.89 -6.31 -13.27
C ASN A 166 6.57 -4.92 -13.41
N GLY A 167 6.16 -3.95 -12.60
CA GLY A 167 6.66 -2.57 -12.63
C GLY A 167 5.81 -1.60 -13.44
N GLU A 168 4.91 -2.09 -14.28
CA GLU A 168 4.09 -1.26 -15.15
C GLU A 168 2.77 -0.89 -14.50
N ILE A 169 2.25 0.30 -14.77
CA ILE A 169 0.90 0.69 -14.34
C ILE A 169 -0.11 -0.07 -15.19
N VAL A 170 -0.99 -0.85 -14.55
CA VAL A 170 -2.09 -1.55 -15.25
C VAL A 170 -3.45 -0.96 -14.91
N LYS A 171 -3.52 -0.11 -13.88
CA LYS A 171 -4.76 0.56 -13.48
C LYS A 171 -4.50 1.74 -12.56
N GLU A 172 -5.19 2.84 -12.81
CA GLU A 172 -5.23 4.00 -11.93
C GLU A 172 -6.69 4.36 -11.59
N ARG A 173 -6.92 4.81 -10.35
CA ARG A 173 -8.25 5.18 -9.84
C ARG A 173 -8.14 6.38 -8.91
N TYR A 174 -8.64 7.52 -9.38
CA TYR A 174 -8.71 8.78 -8.64
C TYR A 174 -9.84 8.80 -7.59
N SER A 175 -9.69 9.63 -6.55
CA SER A 175 -10.78 9.96 -5.64
C SER A 175 -11.88 10.73 -6.37
N ILE A 176 -13.12 10.61 -5.90
CA ILE A 176 -14.27 11.34 -6.49
C ILE A 176 -14.02 12.85 -6.45
N GLN A 177 -13.37 13.34 -5.38
CA GLN A 177 -13.03 14.74 -5.22
C GLN A 177 -11.94 15.20 -6.18
N ALA A 178 -10.89 14.39 -6.41
CA ALA A 178 -9.91 14.66 -7.46
C ALA A 178 -10.59 14.69 -8.84
N VAL A 179 -11.54 13.79 -9.12
CA VAL A 179 -12.30 13.82 -10.39
C VAL A 179 -13.11 15.11 -10.54
N SER A 180 -13.69 15.65 -9.46
CA SER A 180 -14.42 16.92 -9.51
C SER A 180 -13.51 18.14 -9.67
N GLU A 181 -12.33 18.14 -9.04
CA GLU A 181 -11.35 19.23 -9.14
C GLU A 181 -10.61 19.22 -10.50
N LEU A 182 -10.45 18.03 -11.11
CA LEU A 182 -9.83 17.84 -12.42
C LEU A 182 -10.79 18.06 -13.61
N GLY A 183 -12.07 18.40 -13.37
CA GLY A 183 -13.04 18.61 -14.45
C GLY A 183 -13.32 17.36 -15.30
N LEU A 184 -13.03 16.16 -14.79
CA LEU A 184 -13.16 14.88 -15.51
C LEU A 184 -14.59 14.32 -15.50
N VAL A 185 -15.57 15.12 -15.07
CA VAL A 185 -17.00 14.81 -15.21
C VAL A 185 -17.55 15.57 -16.42
N ARG A 186 -17.72 14.88 -17.55
CA ARG A 186 -18.81 15.23 -18.47
C ARG A 186 -20.05 14.50 -17.97
N VAL A 187 -21.04 15.25 -17.50
CA VAL A 187 -22.42 14.76 -17.29
C VAL A 187 -22.98 14.29 -18.62
#